data_AF-A0A6B3EYX8-F1
#
_entry.id   AF-A0A6B3EYX8-F1
#
_cell.length_a   1.000
_cell.length_b   1.000
_cell.length_c   1.000
_cell.angle_alpha   90.00
_cell.angle_beta   90.00
_cell.angle_gamma   90.00
#
_symmetry.space_group_name_H-M   'P 1'
#
loop_
_entity.id
_entity.type
_entity.pdbx_description
1 polymer ?
#
loop_
_entity_poly.entity_id
_entity_poly.type
_entity_poly.pdbx_seq_one_letter_code
_entity_poly.pdbx_strand_id
1 'polypeptide(L)'
;MTAWLPDETTLHHGDGPYREDRAADVFAVLREQAGDRTAQVTAAGAAWLAGAAAYPRSALSQWESHPSAPGVLPCGSSFDVVNVPTLFGRRMLEHLWADGPGSGPVATHRGRMLLFASPGTAQRLPSLLDWEEWGGGAASRSAEGSAGQDESGRKVPPLLCHGTGDAVTVPPLTCGPNASGPRWVVAPDTRSPWLPGPDVLLWACVRVARSVPSSGPRISIFPPADQGAKVYDVSRRR
;
A
#
# COMPACT_ATOMS: atom_id res chain seq x y z
N MET A 1 -49.86 -53.81 -25.91
CA MET A 1 -49.58 -55.07 -25.20
C MET A 1 -48.08 -55.21 -25.08
N THR A 2 -47.58 -55.22 -23.83
CA THR A 2 -46.32 -55.82 -23.31
C THR A 2 -44.98 -55.46 -23.97
N ALA A 3 -43.86 -55.29 -23.28
CA ALA A 3 -43.49 -55.20 -21.87
C ALA A 3 -41.94 -55.30 -21.85
N TRP A 4 -41.29 -54.42 -21.09
CA TRP A 4 -40.15 -54.67 -20.20
C TRP A 4 -38.71 -54.97 -20.73
N LEU A 5 -37.77 -54.28 -20.06
CA LEU A 5 -36.30 -54.22 -20.09
C LEU A 5 -35.59 -55.52 -19.61
N PRO A 6 -34.26 -55.67 -19.80
CA PRO A 6 -33.22 -55.21 -18.84
C PRO A 6 -32.00 -54.55 -19.56
N ASP A 7 -31.48 -53.40 -19.14
CA ASP A 7 -30.54 -53.11 -18.04
C ASP A 7 -29.40 -54.14 -17.90
N GLU A 8 -28.23 -53.82 -18.46
CA GLU A 8 -26.95 -54.35 -17.99
C GLU A 8 -26.01 -53.18 -17.64
N THR A 9 -25.81 -53.09 -16.34
CA THR A 9 -24.88 -52.26 -15.61
C THR A 9 -23.46 -52.76 -15.84
N THR A 10 -22.56 -51.89 -16.29
CA THR A 10 -21.14 -51.99 -15.91
C THR A 10 -20.62 -50.62 -15.53
N LEU A 11 -20.71 -50.34 -14.22
CA LEU A 11 -19.95 -49.30 -13.54
C LEU A 11 -18.46 -49.71 -13.58
N HIS A 12 -17.70 -49.17 -14.52
CA HIS A 12 -16.25 -49.12 -14.35
C HIS A 12 -15.89 -47.90 -13.51
N HIS A 13 -15.82 -48.16 -12.19
CA HIS A 13 -15.14 -47.30 -11.23
C HIS A 13 -13.63 -47.41 -11.51
N GLY A 14 -13.17 -46.64 -12.48
CA GLY A 14 -11.76 -46.37 -12.71
C GLY A 14 -11.32 -45.26 -11.76
N ASP A 15 -10.84 -45.66 -10.58
CA ASP A 15 -10.08 -44.86 -9.64
C ASP A 15 -8.80 -44.37 -10.35
N GLY A 16 -8.87 -43.16 -10.89
CA GLY A 16 -7.76 -42.45 -11.52
C GLY A 16 -7.48 -41.19 -10.69
N PRO A 17 -6.21 -40.91 -10.36
CA PRO A 17 -5.87 -39.98 -9.30
C PRO A 17 -6.45 -38.60 -9.62
N TYR A 18 -6.98 -37.95 -8.59
CA TYR A 18 -7.28 -36.52 -8.55
C TYR A 18 -6.12 -35.74 -9.19
N ARG A 19 -6.25 -35.48 -10.50
CA ARG A 19 -5.42 -34.52 -11.20
C ARG A 19 -6.01 -33.17 -10.83
N GLU A 20 -5.64 -32.70 -9.64
CA GLU A 20 -5.65 -31.29 -9.28
C GLU A 20 -4.62 -30.60 -10.19
N ASP A 21 -4.94 -30.61 -11.49
CA ASP A 21 -4.17 -30.00 -12.54
C ASP A 21 -4.45 -28.52 -12.43
N ARG A 22 -3.64 -27.85 -11.60
CA ARG A 22 -2.70 -26.81 -12.01
C ARG A 22 -3.04 -26.03 -13.28
N ALA A 23 -4.32 -25.74 -13.51
CA ALA A 23 -4.74 -24.57 -14.25
C ALA A 23 -4.29 -23.41 -13.38
N ALA A 24 -3.05 -22.96 -13.61
CA ALA A 24 -2.51 -21.75 -13.03
C ALA A 24 -3.65 -20.73 -13.05
N ASP A 25 -4.06 -20.26 -11.86
CA ASP A 25 -5.20 -19.36 -11.71
C ASP A 25 -5.02 -18.23 -12.73
N VAL A 26 -5.80 -18.28 -13.81
CA VAL A 26 -5.61 -17.42 -14.97
C VAL A 26 -5.75 -15.97 -14.53
N PHE A 27 -6.58 -15.69 -13.52
CA PHE A 27 -6.69 -14.37 -12.92
C PHE A 27 -5.45 -13.98 -12.12
N ALA A 28 -4.81 -14.92 -11.42
CA ALA A 28 -3.52 -14.67 -10.77
C ALA A 28 -2.43 -14.36 -11.80
N VAL A 29 -2.34 -15.15 -12.88
CA VAL A 29 -1.38 -14.94 -13.98
C VAL A 29 -1.61 -13.60 -14.67
N LEU A 30 -2.87 -13.27 -15.00
CA LEU A 30 -3.22 -11.99 -15.61
C LEU A 30 -2.93 -10.81 -14.68
N ARG A 31 -3.14 -10.96 -13.36
CA ARG A 31 -2.83 -9.93 -12.36
C ARG A 31 -1.33 -9.75 -12.17
N GLU A 32 -0.57 -10.84 -12.19
CA GLU A 32 0.89 -10.81 -12.13
C GLU A 32 1.47 -10.14 -13.39
N GLN A 33 0.99 -10.49 -14.58
CA GLN A 33 1.36 -9.84 -15.84
C GLN A 33 0.96 -8.36 -15.89
N ALA A 34 -0.25 -8.01 -15.44
CA ALA A 34 -0.70 -6.63 -15.38
C ALA A 34 0.14 -5.81 -14.38
N GLY A 35 0.45 -6.39 -13.22
CA GLY A 35 1.34 -5.80 -12.23
C GLY A 35 2.75 -5.58 -12.76
N ASP A 36 3.28 -6.54 -13.52
CA ASP A 36 4.60 -6.44 -14.16
C ASP A 36 4.63 -5.32 -15.20
N ARG A 37 3.56 -5.19 -16.02
CA ARG A 37 3.43 -4.08 -16.97
C ARG A 37 3.33 -2.72 -16.29
N THR A 38 2.52 -2.59 -15.23
CA THR A 38 2.43 -1.34 -14.48
C THR A 38 3.71 -0.99 -13.73
N ALA A 39 4.56 -1.99 -13.45
CA ALA A 39 5.84 -1.80 -12.78
C ALA A 39 7.02 -1.59 -13.74
N GLN A 40 6.79 -1.63 -15.06
CA GLN A 40 7.85 -1.49 -16.05
C GLN A 40 8.10 -0.03 -16.44
N VAL A 41 9.34 0.43 -16.30
CA VAL A 41 9.76 1.77 -16.73
C VAL A 41 9.97 1.78 -18.24
N THR A 42 9.35 2.72 -18.95
CA THR A 42 9.61 2.92 -20.38
C THR A 42 10.84 3.82 -20.59
N ALA A 43 11.39 3.86 -21.80
CA ALA A 43 12.46 4.82 -22.13
C ALA A 43 12.03 6.29 -21.92
N ALA A 44 10.75 6.61 -22.14
CA ALA A 44 10.19 7.93 -21.88
C ALA A 44 10.15 8.24 -20.38
N GLY A 45 9.73 7.27 -19.55
CA GLY A 45 9.74 7.39 -18.09
C GLY A 45 11.15 7.47 -17.51
N ALA A 46 12.09 6.68 -18.03
CA ALA A 46 13.50 6.74 -17.64
C ALA A 46 14.11 8.13 -17.93
N ALA A 47 13.75 8.73 -19.07
CA ALA A 47 14.20 10.07 -19.41
C ALA A 47 13.57 11.17 -18.53
N TRP A 48 12.32 10.99 -18.08
CA TRP A 48 11.70 11.86 -17.07
C TRP A 48 12.44 11.78 -15.73
N LEU A 49 12.67 10.56 -15.23
CA LEU A 49 13.42 10.33 -13.99
C LEU A 49 14.82 10.95 -14.04
N ALA A 50 15.57 10.70 -15.12
CA ALA A 50 16.89 11.27 -15.33
C ALA A 50 16.87 12.82 -15.41
N GLY A 51 15.75 13.41 -15.84
CA GLY A 51 15.54 14.85 -15.88
C GLY A 51 15.64 15.55 -14.52
N ALA A 52 15.46 14.81 -13.42
CA ALA A 52 15.63 15.36 -12.08
C ALA A 52 17.10 15.65 -11.76
N ALA A 53 18.04 14.87 -12.32
CA ALA A 53 19.46 15.00 -12.05
C ALA A 53 20.07 16.25 -12.70
N ALA A 54 21.15 16.78 -12.10
CA ALA A 54 21.88 17.94 -12.65
C ALA A 54 22.44 17.69 -14.07
N TYR A 55 22.76 16.43 -14.39
CA TYR A 55 23.25 16.01 -15.70
C TYR A 55 22.41 14.85 -16.26
N PRO A 56 21.23 15.12 -16.86
CA PRO A 56 20.26 14.08 -17.23
C PRO A 56 20.81 13.01 -18.18
N ARG A 57 21.62 13.42 -19.18
CA ARG A 57 22.20 12.45 -20.14
C ARG A 57 23.17 11.49 -19.47
N SER A 58 24.02 12.00 -18.57
CA SER A 58 24.98 11.18 -17.83
C SER A 58 24.27 10.23 -16.87
N ALA A 59 23.23 10.71 -16.16
CA ALA A 59 22.41 9.88 -15.28
C ALA A 59 21.72 8.76 -16.06
N LEU A 60 21.11 9.07 -17.21
CA LEU A 60 20.47 8.07 -18.06
C LEU A 60 21.48 7.03 -18.58
N SER A 61 22.63 7.48 -19.11
CA SER A 61 23.68 6.57 -19.60
C SER A 61 24.23 5.65 -18.50
N GLN A 62 24.42 6.17 -17.29
CA GLN A 62 24.83 5.36 -16.14
C GLN A 62 23.78 4.30 -15.81
N TRP A 63 22.50 4.68 -15.81
CA TRP A 63 21.43 3.75 -15.49
C TRP A 63 21.20 2.71 -16.58
N GLU A 64 21.34 3.08 -17.85
CA GLU A 64 21.31 2.16 -18.99
C GLU A 64 22.45 1.14 -18.95
N SER A 65 23.63 1.54 -18.46
CA SER A 65 24.75 0.61 -18.26
C SER A 65 24.53 -0.37 -17.09
N HIS A 66 23.66 -0.03 -16.13
CA HIS A 66 23.32 -0.84 -14.97
C HIS A 66 21.81 -0.83 -14.70
N PRO A 67 20.97 -1.39 -15.60
CA PRO A 67 19.52 -1.18 -15.59
C PRO A 67 18.81 -1.91 -14.44
N SER A 68 19.50 -2.85 -13.80
CA SER A 68 19.04 -3.57 -12.61
C SER A 68 19.48 -2.91 -11.29
N ALA A 69 20.31 -1.86 -11.35
CA ALA A 69 20.74 -1.13 -10.17
C ALA A 69 19.71 -0.05 -9.78
N PRO A 70 19.42 0.12 -8.48
CA PRO A 70 18.60 1.24 -8.01
C PRO A 70 19.33 2.57 -8.25
N GLY A 71 18.56 3.62 -8.56
CA GLY A 71 19.08 4.97 -8.77
C GLY A 71 18.92 5.84 -7.52
N VAL A 72 19.68 6.93 -7.43
CA VAL A 72 19.44 8.01 -6.46
C VAL A 72 19.17 9.29 -7.24
N LEU A 73 18.02 9.91 -7.01
CA LEU A 73 17.59 11.11 -7.73
C LEU A 73 17.30 12.24 -6.75
N PRO A 74 17.71 13.48 -7.07
CA PRO A 74 17.33 14.64 -6.27
C PRO A 74 15.82 14.90 -6.41
N CYS A 75 15.23 15.45 -5.35
CA CYS A 75 13.84 15.90 -5.31
C CYS A 75 13.76 17.43 -5.48
N GLY A 76 12.56 17.94 -5.74
CA GLY A 76 12.27 19.38 -5.83
C GLY A 76 12.34 19.99 -7.23
N SER A 77 13.01 19.36 -8.19
CA SER A 77 13.13 19.87 -9.56
C SER A 77 12.01 19.35 -10.47
N SER A 78 12.01 18.04 -10.73
CA SER A 78 11.00 17.38 -11.58
C SER A 78 9.84 16.79 -10.78
N PHE A 79 10.07 16.45 -9.52
CA PHE A 79 9.07 15.88 -8.62
C PHE A 79 9.52 16.06 -7.17
N ASP A 80 8.53 16.06 -6.27
CA ASP A 80 8.73 15.78 -4.86
C ASP A 80 8.36 14.32 -4.57
N VAL A 81 8.74 13.80 -3.41
CA VAL A 81 8.32 12.46 -2.98
C VAL A 81 7.70 12.51 -1.59
N VAL A 82 6.50 11.93 -1.48
CA VAL A 82 5.83 11.71 -0.19
C VAL A 82 6.00 10.24 0.19
N ASN A 83 6.74 10.02 1.25
CA ASN A 83 7.15 8.72 1.76
C ASN A 83 6.28 8.32 2.95
N VAL A 84 5.43 7.32 2.74
CA VAL A 84 4.34 6.93 3.65
C VAL A 84 4.48 5.47 4.08
N PRO A 85 4.00 5.08 5.28
CA PRO A 85 3.95 3.66 5.66
C PRO A 85 3.18 2.83 4.64
N THR A 86 3.69 1.66 4.25
CA THR A 86 3.14 0.87 3.12
C THR A 86 1.65 0.58 3.25
N LEU A 87 1.14 0.20 4.43
CA LEU A 87 -0.29 -0.11 4.59
C LEU A 87 -1.18 1.13 4.41
N PHE A 88 -0.73 2.29 4.91
CA PHE A 88 -1.44 3.55 4.73
C PHE A 88 -1.39 3.98 3.25
N GLY A 89 -0.21 3.92 2.63
CA GLY A 89 -0.03 4.24 1.21
C GLY A 89 -0.84 3.36 0.27
N ARG A 90 -1.02 2.08 0.57
CA ARG A 90 -1.88 1.18 -0.22
C ARG A 90 -3.33 1.67 -0.24
N ARG A 91 -3.86 2.03 0.93
CA ARG A 91 -5.22 2.59 1.03
C ARG A 91 -5.34 3.95 0.36
N MET A 92 -4.30 4.78 0.42
CA MET A 92 -4.26 6.03 -0.34
C MET A 92 -4.35 5.75 -1.84
N LEU A 93 -3.56 4.79 -2.34
CA LEU A 93 -3.54 4.40 -3.75
C LEU A 93 -4.90 3.85 -4.22
N GLU A 94 -5.54 3.01 -3.39
CA GLU A 94 -6.89 2.50 -3.64
C GLU A 94 -7.90 3.65 -3.81
N HIS A 95 -7.88 4.66 -2.92
CA HIS A 95 -8.75 5.82 -3.06
C HIS A 95 -8.40 6.68 -4.29
N LEU A 96 -7.11 6.93 -4.55
CA LEU A 96 -6.66 7.71 -5.69
C LEU A 96 -7.10 7.13 -7.04
N TRP A 97 -7.20 5.81 -7.14
CA TRP A 97 -7.70 5.14 -8.35
C TRP A 97 -9.22 5.00 -8.40
N ALA A 98 -9.88 4.78 -7.25
CA ALA A 98 -11.33 4.57 -7.22
C ALA A 98 -12.10 5.88 -7.38
N ASP A 99 -11.73 6.90 -6.61
CA ASP A 99 -12.49 8.15 -6.47
C ASP A 99 -11.66 9.40 -6.83
N GLY A 100 -10.36 9.22 -7.06
CA GLY A 100 -9.41 10.30 -7.27
C GLY A 100 -9.03 10.50 -8.74
N PRO A 101 -8.19 11.51 -9.03
CA PRO A 101 -7.69 11.80 -10.37
C PRO A 101 -6.58 10.84 -10.83
N GLY A 102 -6.26 9.79 -10.06
CA GLY A 102 -5.09 8.92 -10.25
C GLY A 102 -3.97 9.19 -9.23
N SER A 103 -2.91 8.39 -9.29
CA SER A 103 -1.81 8.40 -8.32
C SER A 103 -0.48 8.93 -8.84
N GLY A 104 -0.29 8.96 -10.17
CA GLY A 104 1.04 9.09 -10.78
C GLY A 104 1.97 7.91 -10.44
N PRO A 105 3.29 8.06 -10.64
CA PRO A 105 4.28 7.05 -10.31
C PRO A 105 4.37 6.76 -8.81
N VAL A 106 4.47 5.48 -8.45
CA VAL A 106 4.55 5.01 -7.07
C VAL A 106 5.57 3.89 -6.97
N ALA A 107 6.45 3.97 -5.98
CA ALA A 107 7.41 2.93 -5.66
C ALA A 107 7.23 2.43 -4.23
N THR A 108 7.89 1.31 -3.91
CA THR A 108 8.08 0.84 -2.53
C THR A 108 9.56 0.69 -2.23
N HIS A 109 9.95 1.05 -1.01
CA HIS A 109 11.31 0.90 -0.52
C HIS A 109 11.29 0.75 1.00
N ARG A 110 11.94 -0.29 1.53
CA ARG A 110 12.11 -0.53 2.99
C ARG A 110 10.82 -0.40 3.81
N GLY A 111 9.75 -1.06 3.38
CA GLY A 111 8.48 -1.07 4.10
C GLY A 111 7.69 0.25 4.01
N ARG A 112 8.07 1.15 3.10
CA ARG A 112 7.34 2.38 2.80
C ARG A 112 6.99 2.50 1.32
N MET A 113 5.98 3.31 1.04
CA MET A 113 5.58 3.71 -0.30
C MET A 113 6.07 5.12 -0.60
N LEU A 114 6.64 5.30 -1.78
CA LEU A 114 7.13 6.57 -2.30
C LEU A 114 6.14 7.02 -3.38
N LEU A 115 5.32 8.02 -3.07
CA LEU A 115 4.40 8.65 -4.03
C LEU A 115 5.10 9.85 -4.65
N PHE A 116 5.27 9.84 -5.97
CA PHE A 116 5.85 10.97 -6.69
C PHE A 116 4.78 12.03 -6.87
N ALA A 117 5.11 13.26 -6.49
CA ALA A 117 4.17 14.38 -6.40
C ALA A 117 4.70 15.60 -7.16
N SER A 118 3.82 16.55 -7.46
CA SER A 118 4.24 17.78 -8.13
C SER A 118 5.27 18.54 -7.26
N PRO A 119 6.30 19.16 -7.84
CA PRO A 119 7.23 20.00 -7.09
C PRO A 119 6.52 21.04 -6.19
N GLY A 120 7.02 21.25 -4.98
CA GLY A 120 6.43 22.11 -3.95
C GLY A 120 5.43 21.41 -3.02
N THR A 121 5.02 20.18 -3.34
CA THR A 121 4.17 19.36 -2.47
C THR A 121 4.84 19.09 -1.12
N ALA A 122 6.14 18.79 -1.12
CA ALA A 122 6.88 18.45 0.10
C ALA A 122 6.91 19.61 1.11
N GLN A 123 6.85 20.85 0.64
CA GLN A 123 6.77 22.03 1.49
C GLN A 123 5.34 22.28 1.99
N ARG A 124 4.33 22.08 1.13
CA ARG A 124 2.95 22.50 1.42
C ARG A 124 2.12 21.45 2.13
N LEU A 125 2.31 20.16 1.82
CA LEU A 125 1.52 19.06 2.37
C LEU A 125 1.63 18.94 3.90
N PRO A 126 2.82 19.04 4.54
CA PRO A 126 2.91 18.99 6.00
C PRO A 126 2.08 20.08 6.68
N SER A 127 2.09 21.30 6.14
CA SER A 127 1.24 22.39 6.64
C SER A 127 -0.23 22.05 6.48
N LEU A 128 -0.68 21.54 5.33
CA LEU A 128 -2.08 21.17 5.16
C LEU A 128 -2.54 20.07 6.13
N LEU A 129 -1.68 19.09 6.42
CA LEU A 129 -1.98 18.01 7.36
C LEU A 129 -2.06 18.51 8.80
N ASP A 130 -1.17 19.42 9.20
CA ASP A 130 -1.22 20.04 10.53
C ASP A 130 -2.56 20.78 10.72
N TRP A 131 -3.05 21.51 9.72
CA TRP A 131 -4.34 22.20 9.83
C TRP A 131 -5.55 21.25 9.97
N GLU A 132 -5.51 20.06 9.37
CA GLU A 132 -6.56 19.04 9.57
C GLU A 132 -6.55 18.47 11.00
N GLU A 133 -5.38 18.38 11.66
CA GLU A 133 -5.28 17.95 13.05
C GLU A 133 -5.96 18.94 14.02
N TRP A 134 -6.07 20.22 13.63
CA TRP A 134 -6.68 21.27 14.45
C TRP A 134 -8.18 21.46 14.15
N GLY A 135 -8.68 20.95 13.02
CA GLY A 135 -10.09 21.05 12.61
C GLY A 135 -11.01 19.97 13.19
N GLY A 136 -10.47 18.98 13.91
CA GLY A 136 -11.19 17.81 14.42
C GLY A 136 -11.05 17.61 15.92
N GLY A 137 -11.16 18.66 16.73
CA GLY A 137 -10.76 18.58 18.15
C GLY A 137 -11.40 19.54 19.15
N ALA A 138 -12.66 19.92 19.01
CA ALA A 138 -13.44 20.41 20.16
C ALA A 138 -13.90 19.24 21.05
N ALA A 139 -13.01 18.30 21.40
CA ALA A 139 -13.25 17.25 22.39
C ALA A 139 -11.95 16.54 22.84
N SER A 140 -10.94 17.28 23.29
CA SER A 140 -9.96 16.73 24.24
C SER A 140 -9.34 17.84 25.09
N ARG A 141 -10.21 18.64 25.75
CA ARG A 141 -9.82 19.24 27.01
C ARG A 141 -10.01 18.19 28.11
N SER A 142 -8.96 17.42 28.37
CA SER A 142 -8.75 16.77 29.66
C SER A 142 -7.25 16.62 29.83
N ALA A 143 -6.71 17.49 30.68
CA ALA A 143 -5.37 17.36 31.22
C ALA A 143 -5.26 16.08 32.07
N GLU A 144 -4.04 15.54 32.07
CA GLU A 144 -3.43 14.71 33.12
C GLU A 144 -3.95 13.28 33.35
N GLY A 145 -3.05 12.32 33.14
CA GLY A 145 -2.97 11.09 33.93
C GLY A 145 -3.48 9.81 33.26
N SER A 146 -2.57 9.05 32.64
CA SER A 146 -2.28 7.63 32.93
C SER A 146 -1.59 6.96 31.75
N ALA A 147 -0.49 6.28 32.04
CA ALA A 147 0.17 5.39 31.08
C ALA A 147 -0.71 4.15 30.87
N GLY A 148 -1.01 3.86 29.60
CA GLY A 148 -1.63 2.61 29.16
C GLY A 148 -3.07 2.76 28.70
N GLN A 149 -3.25 3.10 27.42
CA GLN A 149 -4.38 2.69 26.57
C GLN A 149 -4.13 3.14 25.12
N ASP A 150 -4.34 2.21 24.18
CA ASP A 150 -4.10 2.29 22.74
C ASP A 150 -4.50 3.63 22.10
N GLU A 151 -3.52 4.49 21.77
CA GLU A 151 -3.71 5.70 20.96
C GLU A 151 -3.93 5.37 19.46
N SER A 152 -4.86 4.48 19.15
CA SER A 152 -5.32 4.19 17.78
C SER A 152 -6.46 5.15 17.35
N GLY A 153 -6.37 6.41 17.77
CA GLY A 153 -7.33 7.45 17.43
C GLY A 153 -6.90 8.23 16.19
N ARG A 154 -7.41 7.83 15.01
CA ARG A 154 -7.69 8.70 13.83
C ARG A 154 -6.58 9.66 13.34
N LYS A 155 -5.31 9.44 13.70
CA LYS A 155 -4.21 10.31 13.29
C LYS A 155 -3.57 9.79 12.01
N VAL A 156 -3.39 10.66 11.01
CA VAL A 156 -2.57 10.34 9.83
C VAL A 156 -1.17 9.98 10.34
N PRO A 157 -0.60 8.82 9.96
CA PRO A 157 0.74 8.46 10.43
C PRO A 157 1.76 9.48 9.91
N PRO A 158 2.92 9.65 10.58
CA PRO A 158 3.92 10.61 10.16
C PRO A 158 4.41 10.30 8.74
N LEU A 159 4.12 11.22 7.82
CA LEU A 159 4.59 11.19 6.44
C LEU A 159 5.93 11.91 6.35
N LEU A 160 6.83 11.39 5.53
CA LEU A 160 8.10 12.07 5.22
C LEU A 160 7.98 12.72 3.85
N CYS A 161 8.27 14.01 3.78
CA CYS A 161 8.19 14.77 2.54
C CYS A 161 9.61 15.11 2.08
N HIS A 162 9.95 14.71 0.86
CA HIS A 162 11.25 14.95 0.23
C HIS A 162 11.09 15.95 -0.91
N GLY A 163 11.73 17.11 -0.77
CA GLY A 163 11.62 18.23 -1.69
C GLY A 163 12.98 18.75 -2.14
N THR A 164 13.06 20.06 -2.40
CA THR A 164 14.32 20.68 -2.84
C THR A 164 15.43 20.46 -1.81
N GLY A 165 16.57 19.91 -2.26
CA GLY A 165 17.72 19.60 -1.42
C GLY A 165 17.75 18.16 -0.89
N ASP A 166 16.65 17.42 -1.02
CA ASP A 166 16.60 16.00 -0.68
C ASP A 166 16.93 15.12 -1.89
N ALA A 167 17.22 13.85 -1.62
CA ALA A 167 17.35 12.82 -2.64
C ALA A 167 16.70 11.51 -2.18
N VAL A 168 16.16 10.75 -3.12
CA VAL A 168 15.50 9.47 -2.85
C VAL A 168 16.09 8.35 -3.69
N THR A 169 16.13 7.15 -3.11
CA THR A 169 16.43 5.93 -3.85
C THR A 169 15.19 5.50 -4.63
N VAL A 170 15.34 5.41 -5.95
CA VAL A 170 14.29 4.97 -6.86
C VAL A 170 14.57 3.54 -7.34
N PRO A 171 13.52 2.74 -7.62
CA PRO A 171 13.71 1.40 -8.13
C PRO A 171 14.49 1.35 -9.45
N PRO A 172 15.15 0.22 -9.75
CA PRO A 172 15.78 0.00 -11.05
C PRO A 172 14.83 0.20 -12.24
N LEU A 173 15.40 0.46 -13.42
CA LEU A 173 14.63 0.53 -14.67
C LEU A 173 14.05 -0.84 -15.06
N THR A 174 14.79 -1.90 -14.74
CA THR A 174 14.38 -3.29 -14.94
C THR A 174 14.36 -4.02 -13.60
N CYS A 175 13.21 -4.59 -13.25
CA CYS A 175 13.10 -5.40 -12.04
C CYS A 175 13.46 -6.85 -12.37
N GLY A 176 14.36 -7.45 -11.58
CA GLY A 176 14.51 -8.90 -11.58
C GLY A 176 13.39 -9.54 -10.74
N PRO A 177 12.84 -10.70 -11.13
CA PRO A 177 11.68 -11.31 -10.48
C PRO A 177 11.87 -11.58 -8.96
N ASN A 178 13.11 -11.67 -8.49
CA ASN A 178 13.47 -11.94 -7.09
C ASN A 178 14.25 -10.80 -6.41
N ALA A 179 14.17 -9.56 -6.93
CA ALA A 179 14.91 -8.44 -6.35
C ALA A 179 14.31 -8.00 -4.99
N SER A 180 15.05 -8.16 -3.89
CA SER A 180 14.67 -7.70 -2.53
C SER A 180 14.83 -6.18 -2.32
N GLY A 181 14.93 -5.40 -3.40
CA GLY A 181 15.24 -3.98 -3.37
C GLY A 181 14.02 -3.07 -3.50
N PRO A 182 14.22 -1.76 -3.75
CA PRO A 182 13.12 -0.88 -4.14
C PRO A 182 12.46 -1.40 -5.42
N ARG A 183 11.12 -1.33 -5.49
CA ARG A 183 10.33 -1.78 -6.65
C ARG A 183 9.23 -0.79 -7.02
N TRP A 184 8.94 -0.67 -8.31
CA TRP A 184 7.80 0.11 -8.78
C TRP A 184 6.48 -0.62 -8.47
N VAL A 185 5.49 0.15 -8.04
CA VAL A 185 4.07 -0.25 -8.00
C VAL A 185 3.36 0.31 -9.22
N VAL A 186 3.67 1.57 -9.54
CA VAL A 186 3.30 2.25 -10.78
C VAL A 186 4.57 2.91 -11.30
N ALA A 187 5.15 2.36 -12.35
CA ALA A 187 6.33 2.90 -12.99
C ALA A 187 5.96 4.08 -13.88
N PRO A 188 6.86 5.06 -14.04
CA PRO A 188 6.68 6.09 -15.05
C PRO A 188 6.82 5.50 -16.45
N ASP A 189 5.86 5.81 -17.30
CA ASP A 189 5.75 5.32 -18.67
C ASP A 189 5.82 6.44 -19.73
N THR A 190 5.83 7.69 -19.30
CA THR A 190 5.85 8.89 -20.15
C THR A 190 6.88 9.93 -19.68
N ARG A 191 7.22 10.89 -20.55
CA ARG A 191 8.13 12.00 -20.25
C ARG A 191 7.52 13.08 -19.35
N SER A 192 6.19 13.14 -19.30
CA SER A 192 5.42 14.11 -18.53
C SER A 192 4.32 13.39 -17.77
N PRO A 193 4.65 12.56 -16.76
CA PRO A 193 3.64 11.87 -15.99
C PRO A 193 2.81 12.90 -15.24
N TRP A 194 1.52 12.63 -15.12
CA TRP A 194 0.70 13.39 -14.18
C TRP A 194 1.18 13.10 -12.75
N LEU A 195 1.31 14.16 -11.95
CA LEU A 195 1.75 14.07 -10.57
C LEU A 195 0.68 14.68 -9.65
N PRO A 196 0.24 13.98 -8.59
CA PRO A 196 -0.68 14.54 -7.62
C PRO A 196 -0.04 15.74 -6.92
N GLY A 197 -0.82 16.81 -6.80
CA GLY A 197 -0.47 17.96 -5.97
C GLY A 197 -0.75 17.73 -4.48
N PRO A 198 -0.38 18.70 -3.62
CA PRO A 198 -0.56 18.57 -2.17
C PRO A 198 -2.02 18.38 -1.77
N ASP A 199 -2.97 19.03 -2.45
CA ASP A 199 -4.40 18.91 -2.14
C ASP A 199 -4.96 17.52 -2.47
N VAL A 200 -4.48 16.89 -3.53
CA VAL A 200 -4.88 15.52 -3.91
C VAL A 200 -4.35 14.51 -2.90
N LEU A 201 -3.09 14.67 -2.46
CA LEU A 201 -2.52 13.80 -1.44
C LEU A 201 -3.17 14.01 -0.06
N LEU A 202 -3.49 15.25 0.29
CA LEU A 202 -4.28 15.57 1.50
C LEU A 202 -5.64 14.86 1.46
N TRP A 203 -6.37 15.00 0.34
CA TRP A 203 -7.65 14.32 0.15
C TRP A 203 -7.55 12.81 0.36
N ALA A 204 -6.53 12.16 -0.21
CA ALA A 204 -6.31 10.72 -0.04
C ALA A 204 -6.01 10.38 1.43
N CYS A 205 -5.15 11.13 2.09
CA CYS A 205 -4.85 10.96 3.52
C CYS A 205 -6.11 11.04 4.39
N VAL A 206 -6.92 12.08 4.18
CA VAL A 206 -8.17 12.32 4.93
C VAL A 206 -9.18 11.20 4.69
N ARG A 207 -9.32 10.72 3.45
CA ARG A 207 -10.16 9.56 3.12
C ARG A 207 -9.71 8.33 3.90
N VAL A 208 -8.42 7.98 3.85
CA VAL A 208 -7.91 6.82 4.58
C VAL A 208 -8.15 6.96 6.08
N ALA A 209 -7.88 8.13 6.66
CA ALA A 209 -8.08 8.38 8.09
C ALA A 209 -9.55 8.30 8.53
N ARG A 210 -10.50 8.66 7.64
CA ARG A 210 -11.95 8.58 7.90
C ARG A 210 -12.54 7.20 7.61
N SER A 211 -11.91 6.41 6.73
CA SER A 211 -12.33 5.05 6.38
C SER A 211 -11.94 3.99 7.42
N VAL A 212 -11.06 4.31 8.39
CA VAL A 212 -10.82 3.41 9.52
C VAL A 212 -12.10 3.37 10.36
N PRO A 213 -12.81 2.23 10.44
CA PRO A 213 -14.00 2.15 11.27
C PRO A 213 -13.61 2.54 12.68
N SER A 214 -14.36 3.47 13.28
CA SER A 214 -14.33 3.68 14.72
C SER A 214 -14.43 2.31 15.35
N SER A 215 -13.51 1.98 16.26
CA SER A 215 -13.68 0.81 17.11
C SER A 215 -14.87 1.13 18.00
N GLY A 216 -16.08 0.93 17.47
CA GLY A 216 -17.32 1.01 18.22
C GLY A 216 -17.21 0.08 19.42
N PRO A 217 -18.00 0.30 20.48
CA PRO A 217 -17.87 -0.46 21.71
C PRO A 217 -17.88 -1.94 21.37
N ARG A 218 -16.73 -2.61 21.53
CA ARG A 218 -16.65 -4.06 21.36
C ARG A 218 -17.49 -4.61 22.49
N ILE A 219 -18.72 -5.00 22.18
CA ILE A 219 -19.58 -5.73 23.10
C ILE A 219 -18.82 -7.04 23.35
N SER A 220 -18.16 -7.11 24.51
CA SER A 220 -17.52 -8.33 24.96
C SER A 220 -18.62 -9.37 25.13
N ILE A 221 -18.64 -10.37 24.26
CA ILE A 221 -19.44 -11.59 24.43
C ILE A 221 -18.89 -12.49 25.54
N PHE A 222 -17.71 -12.17 26.06
CA PHE A 222 -17.23 -12.76 27.31
C PHE A 222 -17.85 -11.99 28.47
N PRO A 223 -18.66 -12.64 29.32
CA PRO A 223 -19.10 -12.02 30.56
C PRO A 223 -17.85 -11.64 31.38
N PRO A 224 -17.85 -10.48 32.06
CA PRO A 224 -16.78 -10.16 32.98
C PRO A 224 -16.65 -11.29 33.98
N ALA A 225 -15.42 -11.74 34.26
CA ALA A 225 -15.17 -12.74 35.27
C ALA A 225 -15.80 -12.26 36.58
N ASP A 226 -16.77 -13.01 37.08
CA ASP A 226 -17.46 -12.70 38.31
C ASP A 226 -16.45 -12.82 39.47
N GLN A 227 -15.82 -11.69 39.82
CA GLN A 227 -14.83 -11.62 40.90
C GLN A 227 -15.45 -11.89 42.29
N GLY A 228 -16.76 -12.20 42.35
CA GLY A 228 -17.49 -12.56 43.56
C GLY A 228 -17.69 -14.05 43.80
N ALA A 229 -17.28 -14.94 42.89
CA ALA A 229 -17.50 -16.38 43.06
C ALA A 229 -16.66 -16.96 44.21
N LYS A 230 -17.23 -17.06 45.42
CA LYS A 230 -16.66 -17.81 46.55
C LYS A 230 -16.73 -19.31 46.26
N VAL A 231 -15.68 -19.83 45.63
CA VAL A 231 -15.44 -21.27 45.52
C VAL A 231 -15.05 -21.80 46.91
N TYR A 232 -15.98 -22.49 47.58
CA TYR A 232 -15.66 -23.18 48.83
C TYR A 232 -14.91 -24.47 48.51
N ASP A 233 -13.68 -24.58 49.02
CA ASP A 233 -12.91 -25.82 48.97
C ASP A 233 -13.51 -26.85 49.95
N VAL A 234 -14.18 -27.86 49.40
CA VAL A 234 -14.82 -28.95 50.14
C VAL A 234 -13.91 -30.18 50.31
N SER A 235 -12.61 -30.07 50.00
CA SER A 235 -11.68 -31.22 50.06
C SER A 235 -11.18 -31.58 51.47
N ARG A 236 -11.64 -30.89 52.52
CA ARG A 236 -11.37 -31.28 53.92
C ARG A 236 -12.64 -31.71 54.65
N ARG A 237 -13.09 -32.94 54.37
CA ARG A 237 -13.89 -33.73 55.31
C ARG A 237 -13.24 -35.10 55.49
N ARG A 238 -12.43 -35.22 56.54
CA ARG A 238 -12.31 -36.41 57.40
C ARG A 238 -11.44 -36.05 58.60
#